data_AF-A0A3D2MQ86-F1
#
_entry.id   AF-A0A3D2MQ86-F1
#
_cell.length_a   1.000
_cell.length_b   1.000
_cell.length_c   1.000
_cell.angle_alpha   90.00
_cell.angle_beta   90.00
_cell.angle_gamma   90.00
#
_symmetry.space_group_name_H-M   'P 1'
#
loop_
_entity.id
_entity.type
_entity.pdbx_description
1 polymer ?
#
loop_
_entity_poly.entity_id
_entity_poly.type
_entity_poly.pdbx_seq_one_letter_code
_entity_poly.pdbx_strand_id
1 'polypeptide(L)'
;MRNTHSVLLPRHVSQAMLVLLVLGLTVLTSACGGNAQVQQQVSQDKTQLDQLTQHAEAIGVPTTLLGPILKQEQQLSNTGAPFSPFNDQPVNTYYTSQANQYAKLVGQTQQLITTTTDQYQLQAQNDMQVFQQALTRRSSQHIGNVQPFSDTYNNDQMMLSSAKYPKDFAVVSHEAQKSIDALGLMGSTFSHLTTFNNTIKQLKQAHIDVTAMASQYQSDMQDFNNATKSSEFRKLDTLIDSQYQQAVVNSIEALPYVSGAKLSEFKAQITLLKPYGMDAGGYQKLYNADQTQMNKARTIQDFLAFSARIDTDMASMHNDLVQGASTYLIGALDREANAWG
;
A
#
# COMPACT_ATOMS: atom_id res chain seq x y z
N MET A 1 -116.12 22.74 -25.12
CA MET A 1 -115.27 21.60 -25.51
C MET A 1 -113.91 21.74 -24.82
N ARG A 2 -113.50 20.68 -24.10
CA ARG A 2 -112.17 20.27 -23.59
C ARG A 2 -111.33 21.19 -22.67
N ASN A 3 -111.22 20.72 -21.42
CA ASN A 3 -110.09 20.85 -20.50
C ASN A 3 -108.75 20.41 -21.11
N THR A 4 -107.65 21.04 -20.70
CA THR A 4 -106.51 20.39 -20.01
C THR A 4 -105.58 21.44 -19.40
N HIS A 5 -105.35 21.33 -18.09
CA HIS A 5 -104.27 22.00 -17.35
C HIS A 5 -102.90 21.46 -17.80
N SER A 6 -101.88 22.30 -17.77
CA SER A 6 -100.48 21.87 -17.78
C SER A 6 -99.73 22.66 -16.73
N VAL A 7 -99.31 21.94 -15.69
CA VAL A 7 -98.58 22.41 -14.52
C VAL A 7 -97.17 22.77 -14.96
N LEU A 8 -96.82 24.05 -14.88
CA LEU A 8 -95.44 24.54 -14.98
C LEU A 8 -94.72 24.22 -13.67
N LEU A 9 -93.98 23.12 -13.64
CA LEU A 9 -93.00 22.86 -12.58
C LEU A 9 -91.76 23.75 -12.80
N PRO A 10 -91.34 24.54 -11.79
CA PRO A 10 -90.25 25.49 -11.94
C PRO A 10 -88.89 24.79 -12.06
N ARG A 11 -88.14 25.19 -13.10
CA ARG A 11 -86.80 24.74 -13.51
C ARG A 11 -85.74 24.75 -12.38
N HIS A 12 -86.00 25.43 -11.27
CA HIS A 12 -85.13 25.50 -10.09
C HIS A 12 -85.18 24.24 -9.21
N VAL A 13 -86.27 23.45 -9.24
CA VAL A 13 -86.38 22.22 -8.44
C VAL A 13 -85.53 21.09 -9.04
N SER A 14 -85.46 21.01 -10.37
CA SER A 14 -84.66 20.01 -11.09
C SER A 14 -83.15 20.23 -10.97
N GLN A 15 -82.69 21.49 -10.88
CA GLN A 15 -81.27 21.81 -10.66
C GLN A 15 -80.83 21.58 -9.21
N ALA A 16 -81.67 21.91 -8.23
CA ALA A 16 -81.39 21.64 -6.83
C ALA A 16 -81.30 20.13 -6.54
N MET A 17 -82.17 19.32 -7.17
CA MET A 17 -82.17 17.87 -7.00
C MET A 17 -80.93 17.20 -7.63
N LEU A 18 -80.43 17.72 -8.74
CA LEU A 18 -79.24 17.19 -9.43
C LEU A 18 -77.94 17.55 -8.70
N VAL A 19 -77.86 18.75 -8.10
CA VAL A 19 -76.73 19.15 -7.24
C VAL A 19 -76.72 18.36 -5.94
N LEU A 20 -77.89 18.09 -5.32
CA LEU A 20 -78.01 17.21 -4.15
C LEU A 20 -77.70 15.74 -4.47
N LEU A 21 -78.00 15.26 -5.69
CA LEU A 21 -77.65 13.90 -6.12
C LEU A 21 -76.15 13.76 -6.42
N VAL A 22 -75.50 14.79 -6.99
CA VAL A 22 -74.05 14.83 -7.21
C VAL A 22 -73.27 15.01 -5.90
N LEU A 23 -73.74 15.87 -4.99
CA LEU A 23 -73.16 15.98 -3.63
C LEU A 23 -73.41 14.71 -2.80
N GLY A 24 -74.57 14.08 -2.94
CA GLY A 24 -74.88 12.77 -2.34
C GLY A 24 -74.00 11.65 -2.87
N LEU A 25 -73.69 11.63 -4.18
CA LEU A 25 -72.74 10.68 -4.77
C LEU A 25 -71.30 10.93 -4.29
N THR A 26 -70.87 12.19 -4.11
CA THR A 26 -69.51 12.46 -3.58
C THR A 26 -69.35 12.04 -2.11
N VAL A 27 -70.41 12.13 -1.30
CA VAL A 27 -70.40 11.69 0.11
C VAL A 27 -70.51 10.16 0.23
N LEU A 28 -71.20 9.50 -0.71
CA LEU A 28 -71.22 8.04 -0.83
C LEU A 28 -69.89 7.45 -1.33
N THR A 29 -69.08 8.22 -2.05
CA THR A 29 -67.73 7.79 -2.45
C THR A 29 -66.65 8.03 -1.39
N SER A 30 -66.86 8.92 -0.41
CA SER A 30 -65.93 9.11 0.72
C SER A 30 -66.06 8.05 1.83
N ALA A 31 -67.05 7.15 1.73
CA ALA A 31 -67.18 5.99 2.62
C ALA A 31 -66.62 4.69 2.00
N CYS A 32 -65.96 4.77 0.84
CA CYS A 32 -65.28 3.65 0.21
C CYS A 32 -63.77 3.74 0.47
N GLY A 33 -63.27 2.91 1.39
CA GLY A 33 -61.89 2.41 1.32
C GLY A 33 -60.97 2.76 2.49
N GLY A 34 -61.29 2.25 3.68
CA GLY A 34 -60.32 2.10 4.78
C GLY A 34 -60.07 3.32 5.68
N ASN A 35 -59.42 3.07 6.82
CA ASN A 35 -59.09 4.04 7.85
C ASN A 35 -57.97 4.99 7.38
N ALA A 36 -58.29 6.26 7.18
CA ALA A 36 -57.35 7.31 6.77
C ALA A 36 -56.13 7.45 7.69
N GLN A 37 -56.27 7.16 8.98
CA GLN A 37 -55.16 7.23 9.94
C GLN A 37 -54.07 6.19 9.66
N VAL A 38 -54.45 5.00 9.19
CA VAL A 38 -53.51 3.92 8.87
C VAL A 38 -52.78 4.21 7.55
N GLN A 39 -53.48 4.80 6.57
CA GLN A 39 -52.88 5.25 5.32
C GLN A 39 -51.89 6.41 5.54
N GLN A 40 -52.23 7.34 6.44
CA GLN A 40 -51.34 8.42 6.86
C GLN A 40 -50.05 7.86 7.50
N GLN A 41 -50.17 6.84 8.36
CA GLN A 41 -49.02 6.20 9.02
C GLN A 41 -48.06 5.59 8.01
N VAL A 42 -48.57 4.85 7.01
CA VAL A 42 -47.74 4.29 5.93
C VAL A 42 -46.92 5.37 5.22
N SER A 43 -47.55 6.52 4.92
CA SER A 43 -46.88 7.63 4.23
C SER A 43 -45.79 8.26 5.10
N GLN A 44 -46.02 8.36 6.41
CA GLN A 44 -45.03 8.85 7.37
C GLN A 44 -43.85 7.88 7.50
N ASP A 45 -44.11 6.59 7.71
CA ASP A 45 -43.06 5.57 7.87
C ASP A 45 -42.22 5.45 6.59
N LYS A 46 -42.86 5.54 5.41
CA LYS A 46 -42.14 5.59 4.14
C LYS A 46 -41.24 6.83 4.06
N THR A 47 -41.77 8.02 4.32
CA THR A 47 -40.98 9.27 4.26
C THR A 47 -39.80 9.21 5.24
N GLN A 48 -40.01 8.65 6.43
CA GLN A 48 -38.96 8.46 7.42
C GLN A 48 -37.88 7.50 6.92
N LEU A 49 -38.26 6.38 6.29
CA LEU A 49 -37.30 5.45 5.70
C LEU A 49 -36.50 6.11 4.57
N ASP A 50 -37.16 6.86 3.69
CA ASP A 50 -36.52 7.56 2.57
C ASP A 50 -35.50 8.59 3.10
N GLN A 51 -35.84 9.34 4.15
CA GLN A 51 -34.91 10.27 4.79
C GLN A 51 -33.73 9.56 5.47
N LEU A 52 -33.99 8.43 6.11
CA LEU A 52 -32.98 7.68 6.85
C LEU A 52 -31.99 6.97 5.92
N THR A 53 -32.46 6.44 4.79
CA THR A 53 -31.61 5.83 3.75
C THR A 53 -30.76 6.90 3.07
N GLN A 54 -31.33 8.07 2.73
CA GLN A 54 -30.56 9.21 2.22
C GLN A 54 -29.52 9.69 3.23
N HIS A 55 -29.88 9.76 4.51
CA HIS A 55 -28.93 10.09 5.57
C HIS A 55 -27.80 9.06 5.65
N ALA A 56 -28.12 7.76 5.63
CA ALA A 56 -27.14 6.68 5.66
C ALA A 56 -26.12 6.81 4.52
N GLU A 57 -26.57 7.09 3.30
CA GLU A 57 -25.67 7.34 2.16
C GLU A 57 -24.81 8.60 2.38
N ALA A 58 -25.41 9.69 2.83
CA ALA A 58 -24.71 10.96 3.04
C ALA A 58 -23.62 10.90 4.13
N ILE A 59 -23.77 10.02 5.11
CA ILE A 59 -22.78 9.77 6.16
C ILE A 59 -21.78 8.66 5.78
N GLY A 60 -21.94 8.03 4.62
CA GLY A 60 -20.98 7.08 4.06
C GLY A 60 -21.24 5.62 4.39
N VAL A 61 -22.48 5.22 4.71
CA VAL A 61 -22.85 3.81 4.71
C VAL A 61 -22.75 3.29 3.27
N PRO A 62 -22.00 2.20 3.01
CA PRO A 62 -21.87 1.65 1.66
C PRO A 62 -23.23 1.28 1.05
N THR A 63 -23.43 1.65 -0.22
CA THR A 63 -24.64 1.32 -0.98
C THR A 63 -24.86 -0.19 -1.10
N THR A 64 -23.78 -0.98 -1.08
CA THR A 64 -23.82 -2.45 -1.04
C THR A 64 -24.52 -2.99 0.22
N LEU A 65 -24.40 -2.29 1.36
CA LEU A 65 -25.09 -2.66 2.59
C LEU A 65 -26.54 -2.17 2.64
N LEU A 66 -26.84 -1.04 1.96
CA LEU A 66 -28.20 -0.49 1.85
C LEU A 66 -29.08 -1.22 0.83
N GLY A 67 -28.47 -1.84 -0.19
CA GLY A 67 -29.19 -2.50 -1.29
C GLY A 67 -30.34 -3.43 -0.89
N PRO A 68 -30.20 -4.31 0.12
CA PRO A 68 -31.30 -5.16 0.59
C PRO A 68 -32.50 -4.38 1.15
N ILE A 69 -32.26 -3.26 1.86
CA ILE A 69 -33.32 -2.40 2.43
C ILE A 69 -34.06 -1.69 1.30
N LEU A 70 -33.33 -1.09 0.36
CA LEU A 70 -33.90 -0.41 -0.81
C LEU A 70 -34.73 -1.37 -1.67
N LYS A 71 -34.26 -2.61 -1.84
CA LYS A 71 -35.01 -3.65 -2.57
C LYS A 71 -36.31 -4.02 -1.85
N GLN A 72 -36.29 -4.15 -0.52
CA GLN A 72 -37.50 -4.44 0.26
C GLN A 72 -38.48 -3.27 0.20
N GLU A 73 -38.00 -2.03 0.33
CA GLU A 73 -38.82 -0.83 0.15
C GLU A 73 -39.51 -0.81 -1.22
N GLN A 74 -38.77 -1.10 -2.29
CA GLN A 74 -39.31 -1.14 -3.65
C GLN A 74 -40.33 -2.28 -3.83
N GLN A 75 -40.16 -3.41 -3.14
CA GLN A 75 -41.18 -4.47 -3.13
C GLN A 75 -42.45 -4.03 -2.42
N LEU A 76 -42.35 -3.29 -1.31
CA LEU A 76 -43.50 -2.78 -0.56
C LEU A 76 -44.30 -1.74 -1.35
N SER A 77 -43.62 -0.85 -2.06
CA SER A 77 -44.27 0.19 -2.88
C SER A 77 -44.93 -0.36 -4.14
N ASN A 78 -44.53 -1.55 -4.61
CA ASN A 78 -45.10 -2.22 -5.78
C ASN A 78 -46.33 -3.10 -5.45
N THR A 79 -46.76 -3.18 -4.19
CA THR A 79 -47.99 -3.87 -3.81
C THR A 79 -49.18 -2.90 -3.84
N GLY A 80 -50.37 -3.39 -4.22
CA GLY A 80 -51.61 -2.60 -4.23
C GLY A 80 -52.58 -3.05 -3.15
N ALA A 81 -53.38 -2.12 -2.64
CA ALA A 81 -54.43 -2.43 -1.67
C ALA A 81 -55.50 -3.37 -2.29
N PRO A 82 -55.98 -4.37 -1.54
CA PRO A 82 -57.02 -5.28 -2.03
C PRO A 82 -58.34 -4.52 -2.24
N PHE A 83 -59.03 -4.81 -3.34
CA PHE A 83 -60.37 -4.26 -3.57
C PHE A 83 -61.40 -4.94 -2.66
N SER A 84 -62.03 -4.17 -1.76
CA SER A 84 -63.11 -4.69 -0.90
C SER A 84 -64.23 -3.64 -0.73
N PRO A 85 -65.31 -3.71 -1.53
CA PRO A 85 -66.35 -2.68 -1.56
C PRO A 85 -67.34 -2.73 -0.38
N PHE A 86 -67.31 -3.80 0.43
CA PHE A 86 -68.29 -4.04 1.50
C PHE A 86 -67.65 -4.32 2.87
N ASN A 87 -66.31 -4.33 2.96
CA ASN A 87 -65.58 -4.59 4.19
C ASN A 87 -64.23 -3.87 4.16
N ASP A 88 -64.00 -2.94 5.10
CA ASP A 88 -62.73 -2.22 5.19
C ASP A 88 -61.60 -3.05 5.84
N GLN A 89 -61.90 -4.20 6.46
CA GLN A 89 -60.90 -5.02 7.16
C GLN A 89 -59.72 -5.47 6.27
N PRO A 90 -59.91 -5.96 5.03
CA PRO A 90 -58.81 -6.32 4.15
C PRO A 90 -57.92 -5.11 3.78
N VAL A 91 -58.52 -3.94 3.57
CA VAL A 91 -57.82 -2.69 3.25
C VAL A 91 -57.03 -2.19 4.47
N ASN A 92 -57.65 -2.20 5.65
CA ASN A 92 -57.01 -1.82 6.91
C ASN A 92 -55.88 -2.78 7.29
N THR A 93 -56.08 -4.09 7.10
CA THR A 93 -55.04 -5.11 7.34
C THR A 93 -53.86 -4.91 6.40
N TYR A 94 -54.12 -4.61 5.13
CA TYR A 94 -53.09 -4.32 4.14
C TYR A 94 -52.23 -3.11 4.58
N TYR A 95 -52.85 -1.95 4.85
CA TYR A 95 -52.10 -0.75 5.25
C TYR A 95 -51.43 -0.91 6.61
N THR A 96 -52.04 -1.65 7.55
CA THR A 96 -51.39 -1.95 8.84
C THR A 96 -50.15 -2.83 8.65
N SER A 97 -50.24 -3.84 7.78
CA SER A 97 -49.09 -4.69 7.46
C SER A 97 -47.98 -3.90 6.76
N GLN A 98 -48.35 -3.00 5.85
CA GLN A 98 -47.40 -2.15 5.13
C GLN A 98 -46.70 -1.16 6.06
N ALA A 99 -47.43 -0.51 6.98
CA ALA A 99 -46.86 0.36 8.01
C ALA A 99 -45.86 -0.39 8.89
N ASN A 100 -46.24 -1.58 9.39
CA ASN A 100 -45.35 -2.42 10.19
C ASN A 100 -44.07 -2.83 9.43
N GLN A 101 -44.18 -3.07 8.11
CA GLN A 101 -43.03 -3.39 7.27
C GLN A 101 -42.11 -2.18 7.06
N TYR A 102 -42.65 -0.98 6.80
CA TYR A 102 -41.85 0.24 6.73
C TYR A 102 -41.18 0.56 8.07
N ALA A 103 -41.91 0.49 9.19
CA ALA A 103 -41.34 0.69 10.53
C ALA A 103 -40.20 -0.31 10.84
N LYS A 104 -40.32 -1.56 10.39
CA LYS A 104 -39.24 -2.55 10.47
C LYS A 104 -38.02 -2.14 9.65
N LEU A 105 -38.22 -1.67 8.41
CA LEU A 105 -37.13 -1.18 7.55
C LEU A 105 -36.43 0.05 8.16
N VAL A 106 -37.18 0.96 8.79
CA VAL A 106 -36.63 2.10 9.54
C VAL A 106 -35.69 1.60 10.64
N GLY A 107 -36.16 0.66 11.48
CA GLY A 107 -35.34 0.08 12.55
C GLY A 107 -34.10 -0.65 12.02
N GLN A 108 -34.23 -1.37 10.90
CA GLN A 108 -33.10 -2.03 10.23
C GLN A 108 -32.08 -1.03 9.68
N THR A 109 -32.53 0.09 9.12
CA THR A 109 -31.66 1.14 8.58
C THR A 109 -30.92 1.85 9.72
N GLN A 110 -31.60 2.16 10.82
CA GLN A 110 -30.98 2.71 12.03
C GLN A 110 -29.92 1.77 12.60
N GLN A 111 -30.25 0.48 12.73
CA GLN A 111 -29.28 -0.51 13.20
C GLN A 111 -28.08 -0.60 12.25
N LEU A 112 -28.31 -0.60 10.94
CA LEU A 112 -27.26 -0.65 9.94
C LEU A 112 -26.32 0.56 10.05
N ILE A 113 -26.86 1.77 10.23
CA ILE A 113 -26.06 2.98 10.44
C ILE A 113 -25.16 2.81 11.67
N THR A 114 -25.72 2.41 12.81
CA THR A 114 -24.96 2.21 14.05
C THR A 114 -23.86 1.17 13.87
N THR A 115 -24.21 -0.03 13.37
CA THR A 115 -23.23 -1.11 13.22
C THR A 115 -22.13 -0.78 12.22
N THR A 116 -22.47 -0.09 11.13
CA THR A 116 -21.47 0.34 10.14
C THR A 116 -20.56 1.40 10.75
N THR A 117 -21.10 2.35 11.52
CA THR A 117 -20.30 3.37 12.21
C THR A 117 -19.33 2.73 13.19
N ASP A 118 -19.80 1.80 14.03
CA ASP A 118 -18.97 1.08 15.00
C ASP A 118 -17.85 0.26 14.32
N GLN A 119 -18.17 -0.42 13.21
CA GLN A 119 -17.19 -1.18 12.44
C GLN A 119 -16.09 -0.30 11.85
N TYR A 120 -16.46 0.81 11.22
CA TYR A 120 -15.49 1.74 10.64
C TYR A 120 -14.65 2.42 11.72
N GLN A 121 -15.25 2.75 12.87
CA GLN A 121 -14.52 3.27 14.03
C GLN A 121 -13.46 2.27 14.51
N LEU A 122 -13.84 1.01 14.71
CA LEU A 122 -12.92 -0.03 15.15
C LEU A 122 -11.79 -0.25 14.13
N GLN A 123 -12.11 -0.27 12.84
CA GLN A 123 -11.11 -0.38 11.78
C GLN A 123 -10.12 0.78 11.82
N ALA A 124 -10.60 2.03 11.88
CA ALA A 124 -9.74 3.19 11.96
C ALA A 124 -8.83 3.18 13.20
N GLN A 125 -9.35 2.74 14.36
CA GLN A 125 -8.56 2.58 15.58
C GLN A 125 -7.45 1.52 15.42
N ASN A 126 -7.78 0.37 14.83
CA ASN A 126 -6.80 -0.68 14.57
C ASN A 126 -5.72 -0.20 13.58
N ASP A 127 -6.10 0.46 12.49
CA ASP A 127 -5.16 0.98 11.51
C ASP A 127 -4.25 2.05 12.13
N MET A 128 -4.76 2.93 13.00
CA MET A 128 -3.93 3.87 13.74
C MET A 128 -2.95 3.18 14.70
N GLN A 129 -3.35 2.09 15.36
CA GLN A 129 -2.44 1.31 16.18
C GLN A 129 -1.33 0.66 15.34
N VAL A 130 -1.67 0.10 14.17
CA VAL A 130 -0.69 -0.48 13.24
C VAL A 130 0.25 0.61 12.70
N PHE A 131 -0.27 1.80 12.40
CA PHE A 131 0.52 2.95 11.97
C PHE A 131 1.53 3.35 13.05
N GLN A 132 1.09 3.47 14.31
CA GLN A 132 1.99 3.76 15.43
C GLN A 132 3.13 2.72 15.56
N GLN A 133 2.80 1.43 15.41
CA GLN A 133 3.79 0.36 15.45
C GLN A 133 4.79 0.46 14.30
N ALA A 134 4.29 0.71 13.08
CA ALA A 134 5.13 0.87 11.90
C ALA A 134 6.09 2.06 12.06
N LEU A 135 5.59 3.20 12.56
CA LEU A 135 6.37 4.40 12.80
C LEU A 135 7.45 4.15 13.86
N THR A 136 7.09 3.54 14.99
CA THR A 136 8.01 3.23 16.09
C THR A 136 9.14 2.32 15.62
N ARG A 137 8.81 1.28 14.84
CA ARG A 137 9.79 0.36 14.25
C ARG A 137 10.77 1.06 13.31
N ARG A 138 10.32 2.03 12.51
CA ARG A 138 11.22 2.77 11.60
C ARG A 138 12.07 3.79 12.34
N SER A 139 11.49 4.47 13.32
CA SER A 139 12.21 5.39 14.20
C SER A 139 13.36 4.70 14.95
N SER A 140 13.11 3.50 15.51
CA SER A 140 14.15 2.74 16.23
C SER A 140 15.26 2.19 15.33
N GLN A 141 15.00 2.04 14.04
CA GLN A 141 16.01 1.65 13.05
C GLN A 141 16.91 2.82 12.66
N HIS A 142 16.54 4.06 13.00
CA HIS A 142 17.24 5.28 12.59
C HIS A 142 17.44 5.38 11.07
N ILE A 143 16.43 4.97 10.30
CA ILE A 143 16.45 4.99 8.84
C ILE A 143 15.50 6.04 8.28
N GLY A 144 15.97 6.76 7.26
CA GLY A 144 15.16 7.71 6.50
C GLY A 144 14.64 8.88 7.31
N ASN A 145 13.81 9.72 6.67
CA ASN A 145 13.11 10.79 7.35
C ASN A 145 11.73 10.32 7.81
N VAL A 146 11.59 10.03 9.11
CA VAL A 146 10.32 9.61 9.70
C VAL A 146 9.42 10.78 10.14
N GLN A 147 9.93 12.02 10.12
CA GLN A 147 9.18 13.17 10.65
C GLN A 147 7.83 13.42 9.94
N PRO A 148 7.74 13.37 8.59
CA PRO A 148 6.46 13.56 7.90
C PRO A 148 5.40 12.52 8.30
N PHE A 149 5.83 11.30 8.65
CA PHE A 149 4.94 10.24 9.13
C PHE A 149 4.47 10.48 10.56
N SER A 150 5.34 11.02 11.43
CA SER A 150 4.94 11.47 12.76
C SER A 150 3.91 12.60 12.70
N ASP A 151 4.09 13.56 11.80
CA ASP A 151 3.16 14.67 11.61
C ASP A 151 1.81 14.17 11.09
N THR A 152 1.85 13.24 10.12
CA THR A 152 0.64 12.59 9.58
C THR A 152 -0.10 11.79 10.65
N TYR A 153 0.62 11.00 11.46
CA TYR A 153 0.03 10.27 12.58
C TYR A 153 -0.71 11.19 13.56
N ASN A 154 -0.11 12.33 13.91
CA ASN A 154 -0.75 13.30 14.80
C ASN A 154 -2.01 13.91 14.18
N ASN A 155 -1.99 14.22 12.88
CA ASN A 155 -3.16 14.72 12.16
C ASN A 155 -4.28 13.68 12.11
N ASP A 156 -3.95 12.44 11.77
CA ASP A 156 -4.92 11.34 11.69
C ASP A 156 -5.52 11.04 13.07
N GLN A 157 -4.74 11.17 14.14
CA GLN A 157 -5.23 11.03 15.51
C GLN A 157 -6.26 12.12 15.87
N MET A 158 -6.02 13.38 15.45
CA MET A 158 -6.99 14.46 15.60
C MET A 158 -8.26 14.18 14.78
N MET A 159 -8.12 13.76 13.52
CA MET A 159 -9.24 13.38 12.67
C MET A 159 -10.07 12.27 13.30
N LEU A 160 -9.43 11.22 13.82
CA LEU A 160 -10.08 10.11 14.53
C LEU A 160 -10.89 10.60 15.73
N SER A 161 -10.33 11.52 16.53
CA SER A 161 -11.03 12.07 17.70
C SER A 161 -12.26 12.91 17.36
N SER A 162 -12.28 13.50 16.16
CA SER A 162 -13.37 14.35 15.67
C SER A 162 -14.39 13.60 14.80
N ALA A 163 -14.06 12.39 14.36
CA ALA A 163 -14.86 11.58 13.46
C ALA A 163 -16.17 11.12 14.11
N LYS A 164 -17.26 11.17 13.34
CA LYS A 164 -18.61 10.79 13.81
C LYS A 164 -19.31 9.80 12.90
N TYR A 165 -18.94 9.79 11.63
CA TYR A 165 -19.64 9.04 10.59
C TYR A 165 -18.72 8.01 9.92
N PRO A 166 -19.30 6.94 9.32
CA PRO A 166 -18.52 5.94 8.60
C PRO A 166 -17.51 6.52 7.62
N LYS A 167 -17.89 7.55 6.84
CA LYS A 167 -16.97 8.23 5.91
C LYS A 167 -15.77 8.89 6.60
N ASP A 168 -15.95 9.45 7.79
CA ASP A 168 -14.88 10.16 8.51
C ASP A 168 -13.83 9.15 8.96
N PHE A 169 -14.28 8.05 9.56
CA PHE A 169 -13.43 6.93 9.96
C PHE A 169 -12.76 6.25 8.75
N ALA A 170 -13.47 6.14 7.61
CA ALA A 170 -12.91 5.60 6.38
C ALA A 170 -11.71 6.42 5.88
N VAL A 171 -11.81 7.76 5.97
CA VAL A 171 -10.69 8.64 5.59
C VAL A 171 -9.49 8.43 6.51
N VAL A 172 -9.69 8.35 7.83
CA VAL A 172 -8.60 8.06 8.79
C VAL A 172 -7.93 6.73 8.48
N SER A 173 -8.71 5.67 8.32
CA SER A 173 -8.21 4.33 7.95
C SER A 173 -7.40 4.37 6.66
N HIS A 174 -7.86 5.12 5.65
CA HIS A 174 -7.18 5.22 4.37
C HIS A 174 -5.82 5.95 4.45
N GLU A 175 -5.76 7.08 5.16
CA GLU A 175 -4.51 7.84 5.34
C GLU A 175 -3.50 7.09 6.21
N ALA A 176 -3.97 6.41 7.27
CA ALA A 176 -3.16 5.52 8.07
C ALA A 176 -2.54 4.41 7.19
N GLN A 177 -3.33 3.77 6.32
CA GLN A 177 -2.81 2.71 5.45
C GLN A 177 -1.81 3.20 4.40
N LYS A 178 -2.00 4.38 3.82
CA LYS A 178 -0.98 4.97 2.93
C LYS A 178 0.36 5.12 3.65
N SER A 179 0.32 5.58 4.90
CA SER A 179 1.51 5.80 5.71
C SER A 179 2.15 4.48 6.15
N ILE A 180 1.36 3.47 6.52
CA ILE A 180 1.83 2.11 6.84
C ILE A 180 2.56 1.51 5.63
N ASP A 181 1.96 1.59 4.44
CA ASP A 181 2.56 1.06 3.21
C ASP A 181 3.89 1.76 2.87
N ALA A 182 3.93 3.09 2.98
CA ALA A 182 5.13 3.88 2.73
C ALA A 182 6.24 3.55 3.74
N LEU A 183 5.93 3.44 5.03
CA LEU A 183 6.88 2.97 6.06
C LEU A 183 7.32 1.53 5.80
N GLY A 184 6.44 0.67 5.30
CA GLY A 184 6.78 -0.68 4.84
C GLY A 184 7.89 -0.64 3.77
N LEU A 185 7.63 0.10 2.70
CA LEU A 185 8.53 0.28 1.55
C LEU A 185 9.84 1.00 1.92
N MET A 186 9.81 1.94 2.86
CA MET A 186 11.02 2.57 3.40
C MET A 186 12.00 1.51 3.92
N GLY A 187 11.51 0.50 4.64
CA GLY A 187 12.38 -0.56 5.17
C GLY A 187 12.95 -1.47 4.09
N SER A 188 12.16 -1.88 3.09
CA SER A 188 12.66 -2.73 2.00
C SER A 188 13.68 -1.98 1.15
N THR A 189 13.38 -0.72 0.81
CA THR A 189 14.27 0.14 0.01
C THR A 189 15.61 0.34 0.73
N PHE A 190 15.59 0.58 2.05
CA PHE A 190 16.82 0.67 2.84
C PHE A 190 17.62 -0.64 2.85
N SER A 191 16.95 -1.79 2.89
CA SER A 191 17.62 -3.09 2.78
C SER A 191 18.32 -3.26 1.44
N HIS A 192 17.70 -2.86 0.34
CA HIS A 192 18.32 -2.89 -0.98
C HIS A 192 19.50 -1.92 -1.10
N LEU A 193 19.37 -0.69 -0.58
CA LEU A 193 20.50 0.26 -0.46
C LEU A 193 21.67 -0.34 0.34
N THR A 194 21.37 -1.03 1.44
CA THR A 194 22.40 -1.70 2.26
C THR A 194 23.11 -2.79 1.48
N THR A 195 22.36 -3.64 0.76
CA THR A 195 22.93 -4.66 -0.12
C THR A 195 23.81 -4.04 -1.20
N PHE A 196 23.34 -2.99 -1.87
CA PHE A 196 24.10 -2.30 -2.91
C PHE A 196 25.41 -1.71 -2.38
N ASN A 197 25.38 -1.04 -1.23
CA ASN A 197 26.58 -0.52 -0.56
C ASN A 197 27.57 -1.64 -0.17
N ASN A 198 27.07 -2.76 0.33
CA ASN A 198 27.92 -3.90 0.68
C ASN A 198 28.62 -4.47 -0.57
N THR A 199 27.92 -4.57 -1.70
CA THR A 199 28.52 -4.96 -2.98
C THR A 199 29.58 -3.95 -3.43
N ILE A 200 29.30 -2.65 -3.34
CA ILE A 200 30.29 -1.59 -3.64
C ILE A 200 31.56 -1.76 -2.79
N LYS A 201 31.42 -2.00 -1.48
CA LYS A 201 32.57 -2.21 -0.57
C LYS A 201 33.38 -3.45 -0.97
N GLN A 202 32.72 -4.54 -1.30
CA GLN A 202 33.35 -5.78 -1.73
C GLN A 202 34.12 -5.59 -3.05
N LEU A 203 33.52 -4.95 -4.05
CA LEU A 203 34.17 -4.66 -5.32
C LEU A 203 35.38 -3.73 -5.14
N LYS A 204 35.26 -2.72 -4.28
CA LYS A 204 36.38 -1.83 -3.92
C LYS A 204 37.54 -2.60 -3.28
N GLN A 205 37.25 -3.58 -2.41
CA GLN A 205 38.28 -4.45 -1.81
C GLN A 205 39.00 -5.30 -2.86
N ALA A 206 38.31 -5.72 -3.91
CA ALA A 206 38.92 -6.39 -5.06
C ALA A 206 39.56 -5.44 -6.08
N HIS A 207 39.76 -4.16 -5.71
CA HIS A 207 40.36 -3.13 -6.55
C HIS A 207 39.64 -2.86 -7.87
N ILE A 208 38.32 -3.10 -7.92
CA ILE A 208 37.47 -2.67 -9.03
C ILE A 208 37.13 -1.20 -8.83
N ASP A 209 37.12 -0.43 -9.93
CA ASP A 209 36.65 0.95 -9.89
C ASP A 209 35.16 1.01 -9.58
N VAL A 210 34.82 1.60 -8.43
CA VAL A 210 33.44 1.76 -7.95
C VAL A 210 32.97 3.20 -7.97
N THR A 211 33.68 4.12 -8.62
CA THR A 211 33.40 5.56 -8.56
C THR A 211 31.97 5.89 -8.98
N ALA A 212 31.51 5.31 -10.10
CA ALA A 212 30.14 5.51 -10.57
C ALA A 212 29.09 4.92 -9.60
N MET A 213 29.30 3.70 -9.11
CA MET A 213 28.37 3.03 -8.20
C MET A 213 28.28 3.75 -6.84
N ALA A 214 29.40 4.25 -6.32
CA ALA A 214 29.43 5.04 -5.10
C ALA A 214 28.67 6.36 -5.26
N SER A 215 28.79 7.01 -6.42
CA SER A 215 28.02 8.22 -6.73
C SER A 215 26.51 7.94 -6.85
N GLN A 216 26.12 6.81 -7.47
CA GLN A 216 24.72 6.38 -7.54
C GLN A 216 24.17 6.17 -6.14
N TYR A 217 24.83 5.35 -5.33
CA TYR A 217 24.44 5.09 -3.94
C TYR A 217 24.24 6.37 -3.11
N GLN A 218 25.15 7.35 -3.26
CA GLN A 218 25.02 8.65 -2.58
C GLN A 218 23.75 9.40 -3.00
N SER A 219 23.46 9.41 -4.30
CA SER A 219 22.23 10.00 -4.85
C SER A 219 20.98 9.27 -4.36
N ASP A 220 20.99 7.94 -4.41
CA ASP A 220 19.84 7.12 -4.00
C ASP A 220 19.58 7.27 -2.49
N MET A 221 20.63 7.42 -1.68
CA MET A 221 20.50 7.71 -0.25
C MET A 221 19.89 9.10 0.01
N GLN A 222 20.21 10.09 -0.82
CA GLN A 222 19.58 11.40 -0.74
C GLN A 222 18.10 11.33 -1.10
N ASP A 223 17.75 10.65 -2.19
CA ASP A 223 16.37 10.43 -2.60
C ASP A 223 15.59 9.64 -1.53
N PHE A 224 16.21 8.62 -0.94
CA PHE A 224 15.64 7.85 0.16
C PHE A 224 15.28 8.71 1.37
N ASN A 225 16.18 9.62 1.76
CA ASN A 225 15.95 10.51 2.91
C ASN A 225 14.90 11.60 2.63
N ASN A 226 14.64 11.91 1.36
CA ASN A 226 13.63 12.87 0.94
C ASN A 226 12.26 12.23 0.65
N ALA A 227 12.21 10.91 0.47
CA ALA A 227 11.00 10.19 0.13
C ALA A 227 10.02 10.13 1.32
N THR A 228 8.75 10.41 1.01
CA THR A 228 7.65 10.43 1.99
C THR A 228 6.45 9.61 1.51
N LYS A 229 6.45 9.14 0.26
CA LYS A 229 5.33 8.43 -0.37
C LYS A 229 5.72 7.05 -0.87
N SER A 230 4.75 6.13 -0.86
CA SER A 230 4.90 4.78 -1.43
C SER A 230 5.39 4.77 -2.88
N SER A 231 4.93 5.73 -3.71
CA SER A 231 5.36 5.83 -5.10
C SER A 231 6.83 6.23 -5.25
N GLU A 232 7.33 7.07 -4.35
CA GLU A 232 8.73 7.52 -4.34
C GLU A 232 9.64 6.36 -3.94
N PHE A 233 9.29 5.62 -2.88
CA PHE A 233 10.03 4.42 -2.49
C PHE A 233 10.01 3.35 -3.58
N ARG A 234 8.87 3.04 -4.21
CA ARG A 234 8.82 2.05 -5.31
C ARG A 234 9.68 2.44 -6.50
N LYS A 235 9.67 3.73 -6.87
CA LYS A 235 10.51 4.25 -7.96
C LYS A 235 11.99 4.10 -7.62
N LEU A 236 12.37 4.46 -6.40
CA LEU A 236 13.75 4.34 -5.92
C LEU A 236 14.20 2.88 -5.84
N ASP A 237 13.34 1.99 -5.33
CA ASP A 237 13.60 0.56 -5.25
C ASP A 237 13.88 -0.06 -6.63
N THR A 238 13.09 0.32 -7.64
CA THR A 238 13.29 -0.11 -9.03
C THR A 238 14.61 0.41 -9.60
N LEU A 239 14.98 1.66 -9.27
CA LEU A 239 16.24 2.25 -9.71
C LEU A 239 17.44 1.52 -9.10
N ILE A 240 17.40 1.25 -7.80
CA ILE A 240 18.44 0.52 -7.07
C ILE A 240 18.61 -0.89 -7.62
N ASP A 241 17.51 -1.61 -7.88
CA ASP A 241 17.59 -2.95 -8.48
C ASP A 241 18.26 -2.91 -9.86
N SER A 242 17.87 -1.95 -10.72
CA SER A 242 18.51 -1.78 -12.03
C SER A 242 20.01 -1.47 -11.93
N GLN A 243 20.40 -0.59 -11.01
CA GLN A 243 21.82 -0.25 -10.77
C GLN A 243 22.59 -1.45 -10.22
N TYR A 244 21.97 -2.24 -9.34
CA TYR A 244 22.54 -3.47 -8.80
C TYR A 244 22.78 -4.51 -9.90
N GLN A 245 21.79 -4.75 -10.77
CA GLN A 245 21.96 -5.66 -11.91
C GLN A 245 23.08 -5.18 -12.85
N GLN A 246 23.15 -3.88 -13.13
CA GLN A 246 24.23 -3.31 -13.94
C GLN A 246 25.60 -3.49 -13.28
N ALA A 247 25.69 -3.29 -11.96
CA ALA A 247 26.91 -3.52 -11.20
C ALA A 247 27.36 -4.98 -11.27
N VAL A 248 26.42 -5.93 -11.17
CA VAL A 248 26.71 -7.36 -11.27
C VAL A 248 27.25 -7.71 -12.66
N VAL A 249 26.61 -7.23 -13.73
CA VAL A 249 27.06 -7.47 -15.12
C VAL A 249 28.46 -6.92 -15.36
N ASN A 250 28.67 -5.64 -15.05
CA ASN A 250 29.97 -4.98 -15.25
C ASN A 250 31.09 -5.65 -14.42
N SER A 251 30.77 -6.11 -13.21
CA SER A 251 31.73 -6.77 -12.34
C SER A 251 32.11 -8.15 -12.86
N ILE A 252 31.16 -8.95 -13.34
CA ILE A 252 31.46 -10.27 -13.93
C ILE A 252 32.38 -10.16 -15.14
N GLU A 253 32.25 -9.09 -15.93
CA GLU A 253 33.13 -8.84 -17.07
C GLU A 253 34.54 -8.40 -16.66
N ALA A 254 34.67 -7.57 -15.60
CA ALA A 254 35.96 -7.02 -15.18
C ALA A 254 36.78 -7.97 -14.27
N LEU A 255 36.11 -8.76 -13.42
CA LEU A 255 36.75 -9.60 -12.40
C LEU A 255 37.80 -10.57 -12.95
N PRO A 256 37.60 -11.28 -14.09
CA PRO A 256 38.62 -12.15 -14.66
C PRO A 256 39.92 -11.42 -15.05
N TYR A 257 39.81 -10.19 -15.59
CA TYR A 257 40.98 -9.40 -15.99
C TYR A 257 41.78 -8.93 -14.78
N VAL A 258 41.11 -8.39 -13.77
CA VAL A 258 41.75 -7.95 -12.52
C VAL A 258 42.39 -9.14 -11.80
N SER A 259 41.69 -10.28 -11.77
CA SER A 259 42.20 -11.51 -11.17
C SER A 259 43.44 -12.04 -11.91
N GLY A 260 43.42 -12.01 -13.23
CA GLY A 260 44.56 -12.37 -14.07
C GLY A 260 45.75 -11.44 -13.90
N ALA A 261 45.52 -10.15 -13.71
CA ALA A 261 46.56 -9.17 -13.40
C ALA A 261 47.22 -9.46 -12.04
N LYS A 262 46.45 -9.77 -11.00
CA LYS A 262 46.98 -10.17 -9.67
C LYS A 262 47.81 -11.46 -9.74
N LEU A 263 47.34 -12.48 -10.47
CA LEU A 263 48.16 -13.69 -10.71
C LEU A 263 49.47 -13.37 -11.43
N SER A 264 49.42 -12.48 -12.43
CA SER A 264 50.61 -12.08 -13.19
C SER A 264 51.62 -11.35 -12.30
N GLU A 265 51.14 -10.45 -11.43
CA GLU A 265 51.96 -9.75 -10.44
C GLU A 265 52.57 -10.72 -9.43
N PHE A 266 51.77 -11.63 -8.85
CA PHE A 266 52.30 -12.63 -7.92
C PHE A 266 53.38 -13.49 -8.58
N LYS A 267 53.16 -13.92 -9.83
CA LYS A 267 54.15 -14.69 -10.58
C LYS A 267 55.44 -13.90 -10.84
N ALA A 268 55.32 -12.61 -11.16
CA ALA A 268 56.45 -11.72 -11.37
C ALA A 268 57.29 -11.60 -10.08
N GLN A 269 56.63 -11.39 -8.94
CA GLN A 269 57.26 -11.33 -7.63
C GLN A 269 57.97 -12.64 -7.25
N ILE A 270 57.33 -13.80 -7.45
CA ILE A 270 57.97 -15.11 -7.25
C ILE A 270 59.23 -15.25 -8.12
N THR A 271 59.20 -14.74 -9.35
CA THR A 271 60.34 -14.82 -10.27
C THR A 271 61.53 -13.99 -9.77
N LEU A 272 61.29 -12.89 -9.03
CA LEU A 272 62.35 -12.05 -8.44
C LEU A 272 63.10 -12.73 -7.29
N LEU A 273 62.50 -13.71 -6.59
CA LEU A 273 63.17 -14.40 -5.48
C LEU A 273 64.39 -15.20 -5.94
N LYS A 274 64.36 -15.75 -7.16
CA LYS A 274 65.44 -16.59 -7.70
C LYS A 274 66.77 -15.84 -7.85
N PRO A 275 66.86 -14.67 -8.53
CA PRO A 275 68.10 -13.89 -8.58
C PRO A 275 68.55 -13.38 -7.20
N TYR A 276 67.62 -13.24 -6.24
CA TYR A 276 67.95 -12.86 -4.86
C TYR A 276 68.47 -14.00 -3.98
N GLY A 277 68.52 -15.24 -4.50
CA GLY A 277 68.96 -16.41 -3.74
C GLY A 277 67.95 -16.90 -2.70
N MET A 278 66.69 -16.47 -2.79
CA MET A 278 65.61 -16.86 -1.88
C MET A 278 64.85 -18.10 -2.42
N ASP A 279 64.30 -18.93 -1.53
CA ASP A 279 63.51 -20.11 -1.93
C ASP A 279 62.10 -19.70 -2.39
N ALA A 280 61.83 -19.91 -3.68
CA ALA A 280 60.53 -19.65 -4.29
C ALA A 280 59.54 -20.82 -4.18
N GLY A 281 59.96 -21.99 -3.69
CA GLY A 281 59.19 -23.24 -3.74
C GLY A 281 57.86 -23.18 -2.99
N GLY A 282 57.84 -22.54 -1.82
CA GLY A 282 56.62 -22.32 -1.04
C GLY A 282 55.61 -21.44 -1.78
N TYR A 283 56.07 -20.29 -2.26
CA TYR A 283 55.23 -19.32 -2.99
C TYR A 283 54.73 -19.87 -4.34
N GLN A 284 55.52 -20.71 -5.01
CA GLN A 284 55.08 -21.37 -6.24
C GLN A 284 53.90 -22.33 -6.02
N LYS A 285 53.81 -22.98 -4.85
CA LYS A 285 52.65 -23.80 -4.49
C LYS A 285 51.41 -22.95 -4.23
N LEU A 286 51.56 -21.82 -3.53
CA LEU A 286 50.48 -20.86 -3.30
C LEU A 286 49.93 -20.33 -4.63
N TYR A 287 50.82 -19.88 -5.53
CA TYR A 287 50.44 -19.44 -6.88
C TYR A 287 49.63 -20.49 -7.65
N ASN A 288 50.04 -21.76 -7.64
CA ASN A 288 49.31 -22.82 -8.35
C ASN A 288 47.91 -23.06 -7.74
N ALA A 289 47.79 -22.93 -6.41
CA ALA A 289 46.52 -23.06 -5.71
C ALA A 289 45.59 -21.89 -6.05
N ASP A 290 46.11 -20.66 -6.08
CA ASP A 290 45.38 -19.45 -6.47
C ASP A 290 44.94 -19.49 -7.93
N GLN A 291 45.82 -19.94 -8.83
CA GLN A 291 45.48 -20.15 -10.25
C GLN A 291 44.33 -21.16 -10.42
N THR A 292 44.36 -22.25 -9.65
CA THR A 292 43.28 -23.25 -9.68
C THR A 292 41.98 -22.67 -9.14
N GLN A 293 42.03 -21.85 -8.09
CA GLN A 293 40.87 -21.19 -7.52
C GLN A 293 40.26 -20.19 -8.51
N MET A 294 41.07 -19.34 -9.16
CA MET A 294 40.61 -18.42 -10.20
C MET A 294 39.91 -19.16 -11.34
N ASN A 295 40.49 -20.27 -11.82
CA ASN A 295 39.90 -21.06 -12.91
C ASN A 295 38.54 -21.68 -12.56
N LYS A 296 38.25 -21.86 -11.26
CA LYS A 296 36.96 -22.36 -10.75
C LYS A 296 35.98 -21.26 -10.40
N ALA A 297 36.41 -20.00 -10.28
CA ALA A 297 35.55 -18.89 -9.91
C ALA A 297 34.48 -18.62 -10.97
N ARG A 298 33.21 -18.53 -10.56
CA ARG A 298 32.08 -18.27 -11.47
C ARG A 298 31.18 -17.13 -10.99
N THR A 299 31.21 -16.84 -9.69
CA THR A 299 30.40 -15.80 -9.06
C THR A 299 31.28 -14.64 -8.59
N ILE A 300 30.68 -13.47 -8.35
CA ILE A 300 31.38 -12.33 -7.72
C ILE A 300 32.05 -12.79 -6.43
N GLN A 301 31.35 -13.56 -5.60
CA GLN A 301 31.88 -14.07 -4.33
C GLN A 301 33.12 -14.95 -4.51
N ASP A 302 33.18 -15.79 -5.55
CA ASP A 302 34.35 -16.63 -5.81
C ASP A 302 35.57 -15.79 -6.19
N PHE A 303 35.38 -14.77 -7.04
CA PHE A 303 36.46 -13.88 -7.44
C PHE A 303 36.92 -12.98 -6.29
N LEU A 304 36.02 -12.53 -5.43
CA LEU A 304 36.38 -11.80 -4.21
C LEU A 304 37.19 -12.67 -3.24
N ALA A 305 36.78 -13.92 -3.05
CA ALA A 305 37.51 -14.87 -2.21
C ALA A 305 38.90 -15.19 -2.79
N PHE A 306 39.00 -15.29 -4.12
CA PHE A 306 40.28 -15.39 -4.80
C PHE A 306 41.14 -14.15 -4.55
N SER A 307 40.59 -12.94 -4.76
CA SER A 307 41.34 -11.68 -4.59
C SER A 307 41.89 -11.54 -3.18
N ALA A 308 41.08 -11.79 -2.14
CA ALA A 308 41.53 -11.70 -0.75
C ALA A 308 42.65 -12.71 -0.42
N ARG A 309 42.57 -13.92 -0.99
CA ARG A 309 43.58 -14.95 -0.80
C ARG A 309 44.90 -14.59 -1.46
N ILE A 310 44.88 -14.25 -2.75
CA ILE A 310 46.12 -13.92 -3.46
C ILE A 310 46.79 -12.67 -2.88
N ASP A 311 46.02 -11.69 -2.39
CA ASP A 311 46.57 -10.53 -1.68
C ASP A 311 47.27 -10.94 -0.38
N THR A 312 46.72 -11.92 0.35
CA THR A 312 47.36 -12.47 1.55
C THR A 312 48.63 -13.25 1.20
N ASP A 313 48.58 -14.08 0.16
CA ASP A 313 49.71 -14.91 -0.28
C ASP A 313 50.86 -14.02 -0.82
N MET A 314 50.55 -12.96 -1.58
CA MET A 314 51.51 -11.94 -1.99
C MET A 314 52.09 -11.17 -0.80
N ALA A 315 51.27 -10.78 0.17
CA ALA A 315 51.74 -10.08 1.37
C ALA A 315 52.69 -10.96 2.21
N SER A 316 52.45 -12.27 2.27
CA SER A 316 53.33 -13.20 3.01
C SER A 316 54.76 -13.23 2.48
N MET A 317 54.94 -12.98 1.17
CA MET A 317 56.22 -12.96 0.48
C MET A 317 56.99 -11.65 0.65
N HIS A 318 56.33 -10.59 1.14
CA HIS A 318 56.88 -9.24 1.15
C HIS A 318 58.24 -9.15 1.88
N ASN A 319 58.35 -9.78 3.05
CA ASN A 319 59.59 -9.75 3.82
C ASN A 319 60.75 -10.43 3.09
N ASP A 320 60.49 -11.57 2.46
CA ASP A 320 61.51 -12.32 1.70
C ASP A 320 61.95 -11.56 0.46
N LEU A 321 61.04 -10.85 -0.20
CA LEU A 321 61.39 -9.96 -1.32
C LEU A 321 62.28 -8.80 -0.88
N VAL A 322 61.96 -8.15 0.24
CA VAL A 322 62.73 -7.02 0.75
C VAL A 322 64.12 -7.48 1.22
N GLN A 323 64.19 -8.57 1.97
CA GLN A 323 65.47 -9.13 2.43
C GLN A 323 66.33 -9.62 1.27
N GLY A 324 65.72 -10.34 0.33
CA GLY A 324 66.39 -10.83 -0.86
C GLY A 324 66.94 -9.70 -1.72
N ALA A 325 66.12 -8.67 -1.99
CA ALA A 325 66.56 -7.50 -2.74
C ALA A 325 67.71 -6.76 -2.04
N SER A 326 67.63 -6.58 -0.71
CA SER A 326 68.68 -5.93 0.08
C SER A 326 70.00 -6.71 0.01
N THR A 327 69.93 -8.03 0.19
CA THR A 327 71.10 -8.92 0.12
C THR A 327 71.73 -8.89 -1.27
N TYR A 328 70.90 -8.93 -2.32
CA TYR A 328 71.34 -8.86 -3.70
C TYR A 328 72.05 -7.53 -4.02
N LEU A 329 71.47 -6.40 -3.58
CA LEU A 329 72.04 -5.06 -3.80
C LEU A 329 73.35 -4.87 -3.03
N ILE A 330 73.43 -5.31 -1.76
CA ILE A 330 74.69 -5.29 -0.99
C ILE A 330 75.75 -6.13 -1.69
N GLY A 331 75.42 -7.35 -2.11
CA GLY A 331 76.36 -8.21 -2.84
C GLY A 331 76.76 -7.66 -4.20
N ALA A 332 75.90 -6.88 -4.88
CA ALA A 332 76.25 -6.17 -6.10
C ALA A 332 77.23 -5.03 -5.82
N LEU A 333 76.97 -4.22 -4.78
CA LEU A 333 77.86 -3.14 -4.34
C LEU A 333 79.24 -3.67 -3.92
N ASP A 334 79.28 -4.76 -3.14
CA ASP A 334 80.55 -5.38 -2.72
C ASP A 334 81.35 -5.88 -3.93
N ARG A 335 80.69 -6.48 -4.93
CA ARG A 335 81.37 -6.92 -6.16
C ARG A 335 81.90 -5.74 -6.98
N GLU A 336 81.17 -4.65 -7.03
CA GLU A 336 81.59 -3.43 -7.73
C GLU A 336 82.74 -2.74 -7.01
N ALA A 337 82.66 -2.60 -5.68
CA ALA A 337 83.75 -2.07 -4.85
C ALA A 337 85.04 -2.89 -5.01
N ASN A 338 84.96 -4.21 -4.92
CA ASN A 338 86.11 -5.10 -5.11
C ASN A 338 86.68 -5.05 -6.54
N ALA A 339 85.89 -4.67 -7.55
CA ALA A 339 86.35 -4.51 -8.91
C ALA A 339 87.10 -3.18 -9.15
N TRP A 340 86.91 -2.19 -8.26
CA TRP A 340 87.51 -0.86 -8.37
C TRP A 340 88.79 -0.70 -7.55
N GLY A 341 89.07 -1.64 -6.63
CA GLY A 341 90.29 -1.68 -5.81
C GLY A 341 90.01 -1.30 -4.37
#